data_AF-A0A2R8B3M4-F1
#
_entry.id   AF-A0A2R8B3M4-F1
#
_cell.length_a   1.000
_cell.length_b   1.000
_cell.length_c   1.000
_cell.angle_alpha   90.00
_cell.angle_beta   90.00
_cell.angle_gamma   90.00
#
_symmetry.space_group_name_H-M   'P 1'
#
loop_
_entity.id
_entity.type
_entity.pdbx_description
1 polymer ?
#
loop_
_entity_poly.entity_id
_entity_poly.type
_entity_poly.pdbx_seq_one_letter_code
_entity_poly.pdbx_strand_id
1 'polypeptide(L)'
;MREQNPDDDRLEAFFEAARKRAPEASDALMARVAADAVREMPRARPAGPSLRSRFLDVIGGWQGIGGLMTATAAGLWIGYAGLADPAGLVTDTWSDAAERVELMPGAEVFAMAATEGN
;
A
#
# COMPACT_ATOMS: atom_id res chain seq x y z
N MET A 1 19.90 -7.24 -9.87
CA MET A 1 20.95 -7.20 -8.83
C MET A 1 20.52 -6.15 -7.81
N ARG A 2 20.38 -6.50 -6.53
CA ARG A 2 20.00 -5.51 -5.50
C ARG A 2 21.15 -4.52 -5.37
N GLU A 3 20.87 -3.24 -5.57
CA GLU A 3 21.82 -2.17 -5.34
C GLU A 3 22.04 -2.10 -3.82
N GLN A 4 23.11 -2.73 -3.34
CA GLN A 4 23.51 -2.63 -1.93
C GLN A 4 24.08 -1.24 -1.73
N ASN A 5 23.45 -0.47 -0.86
CA ASN A 5 23.96 0.84 -0.51
C ASN A 5 25.33 0.66 0.18
N PRO A 6 26.42 1.28 -0.29
CA PRO A 6 27.74 1.17 0.34
C PRO A 6 27.76 1.57 1.82
N ASP A 7 26.77 2.33 2.29
CA ASP A 7 26.60 2.64 3.70
C ASP A 7 26.05 1.47 4.52
N ASP A 8 25.20 0.62 3.94
CA ASP A 8 24.69 -0.59 4.61
C ASP A 8 25.81 -1.60 4.84
N ASP A 9 26.72 -1.76 3.87
CA ASP A 9 27.89 -2.64 4.00
C ASP A 9 28.83 -2.19 5.14
N ARG A 10 28.98 -0.87 5.31
CA ARG A 10 29.77 -0.29 6.41
C ARG A 10 29.10 -0.53 7.76
N LEU A 11 27.78 -0.33 7.84
CA LEU A 11 27.00 -0.59 9.05
C LEU A 11 27.07 -2.06 9.45
N GLU A 12 26.99 -2.97 8.48
CA GLU A 12 27.08 -4.41 8.73
C GLU A 12 28.43 -4.79 9.35
N ALA A 13 29.53 -4.20 8.88
CA ALA A 13 30.86 -4.41 9.48
C ALA A 13 30.93 -3.95 10.94
N PHE A 14 30.30 -2.82 11.29
CA PHE A 14 30.21 -2.36 12.67
C PHE A 14 29.35 -3.28 13.54
N PHE A 15 28.21 -3.77 13.02
CA PHE A 15 27.36 -4.72 13.74
C PHE A 15 28.04 -6.08 13.94
N GLU A 16 28.81 -6.55 12.95
CA GLU A 16 29.58 -7.79 13.08
C GLU A 16 30.63 -7.67 14.18
N ALA A 17 31.35 -6.55 14.22
CA ALA A 17 32.33 -6.27 15.27
C ALA A 17 31.68 -6.19 16.67
N ALA A 18 30.49 -5.58 16.76
CA ALA A 18 29.72 -5.48 18.00
C ALA A 18 29.24 -6.86 18.48
N ARG A 19 28.74 -7.72 17.59
CA ARG A 19 28.30 -9.09 17.93
C ARG A 19 29.44 -9.96 18.47
N LYS A 20 30.64 -9.84 17.89
CA LYS A 20 31.84 -10.60 18.34
C LYS A 20 32.31 -10.19 19.74
N ARG A 21 31.96 -8.99 20.20
CA ARG A 21 32.36 -8.42 21.50
C ARG A 21 31.18 -8.15 22.41
N ALA A 22 30.07 -8.86 22.20
CA ALA A 22 28.88 -8.68 23.01
C ALA A 22 29.21 -9.01 24.49
N PRO A 23 29.11 -8.03 25.41
CA PRO A 23 29.32 -8.31 26.82
C PRO A 23 28.21 -9.23 27.32
N GLU A 24 28.59 -10.26 28.06
CA GLU A 24 27.63 -11.19 28.66
C GLU A 24 26.83 -10.47 29.74
N ALA A 25 25.50 -10.56 29.66
CA ALA A 25 24.62 -9.99 30.66
C ALA A 25 24.74 -10.79 31.97
N SER A 26 24.92 -10.12 33.11
CA SER A 26 25.00 -10.80 34.41
C SER A 26 23.71 -11.59 34.71
N ASP A 27 23.83 -12.74 35.36
CA ASP A 27 22.68 -13.57 35.77
C ASP A 27 21.64 -12.80 36.58
N ALA A 28 22.09 -11.89 37.44
CA ALA A 28 21.22 -11.04 38.25
C ALA A 28 20.37 -10.09 37.39
N LEU A 29 20.93 -9.55 36.30
CA LEU A 29 20.20 -8.74 35.33
C LEU A 29 19.19 -9.60 34.57
N MET A 30 19.60 -10.79 34.10
CA MET A 30 18.72 -11.71 33.38
C MET A 30 17.52 -12.15 34.22
N ALA A 31 17.75 -12.44 35.51
CA ALA A 31 16.68 -12.78 36.44
C ALA A 31 15.68 -11.62 36.64
N ARG A 32 16.17 -10.38 36.72
CA ARG A 32 15.31 -9.19 36.83
C ARG A 32 14.51 -8.96 35.54
N VAL A 33 15.15 -9.04 34.37
CA VAL A 33 14.48 -8.91 33.08
C VAL A 33 13.38 -9.96 32.93
N ALA A 34 13.65 -11.22 33.29
CA ALA A 34 12.64 -12.28 33.25
C ALA A 34 11.47 -12.01 34.20
N ALA A 35 11.76 -11.56 35.43
CA ALA A 35 10.73 -11.21 36.40
C ALA A 35 9.86 -10.02 35.92
N ASP A 36 10.49 -9.00 35.33
CA ASP A 36 9.78 -7.84 34.80
C ASP A 36 8.98 -8.18 33.55
N ALA A 37 9.50 -9.04 32.66
CA ALA A 37 8.75 -9.54 31.51
C ALA A 37 7.47 -10.28 31.96
N VAL A 38 7.55 -11.10 33.01
CA VAL A 38 6.36 -11.77 33.57
C VAL A 38 5.38 -10.78 34.21
N ARG A 39 5.87 -9.67 34.77
CA ARG A 39 5.00 -8.62 35.35
C ARG A 39 4.27 -7.81 34.29
N GLU A 40 4.98 -7.45 33.23
CA GLU A 40 4.48 -6.65 32.11
C GLU A 40 3.78 -7.48 31.02
N MET A 41 3.86 -8.82 31.10
CA MET A 41 3.09 -9.69 30.24
C MET A 41 1.61 -9.27 30.31
N PRO A 42 1.00 -8.91 29.17
CA PRO A 42 -0.38 -8.49 29.16
C PRO A 42 -1.22 -9.64 29.69
N ARG A 43 -1.74 -9.49 30.90
CA ARG A 43 -2.80 -10.36 31.40
C ARG A 43 -3.95 -10.19 30.42
N ALA A 44 -4.35 -11.29 29.77
CA ALA A 44 -5.49 -11.29 28.85
C ALA A 44 -6.71 -10.77 29.63
N ARG A 45 -6.95 -9.47 29.54
CA ARG A 45 -8.18 -8.85 30.02
C ARG A 45 -9.19 -9.19 28.95
N PRO A 46 -10.34 -9.81 29.27
CA PRO A 46 -11.44 -9.85 28.34
C PRO A 46 -11.93 -8.41 28.18
N ALA A 47 -11.26 -7.65 27.31
CA ALA A 47 -11.79 -6.41 26.80
C ALA A 47 -12.94 -6.84 25.89
N GLY A 48 -14.17 -6.60 26.32
CA GLY A 48 -15.30 -6.67 25.41
C GLY A 48 -14.92 -5.88 24.14
N PRO A 49 -15.15 -6.43 22.94
CA PRO A 49 -14.56 -5.89 21.72
C PRO A 49 -15.01 -4.44 21.55
N SER A 50 -14.07 -3.50 21.67
CA SER A 50 -14.36 -2.12 21.29
C SER A 50 -14.57 -2.10 19.77
N LEU A 51 -15.54 -1.33 19.27
CA LEU A 51 -15.80 -1.20 17.83
C LEU A 51 -14.52 -0.86 17.06
N ARG A 52 -13.62 -0.09 17.67
CA ARG A 52 -12.30 0.27 17.12
C ARG A 52 -11.35 -0.93 17.06
N SER A 53 -11.30 -1.76 18.10
CA SER A 53 -10.49 -2.99 18.12
C SER A 53 -10.99 -4.00 17.09
N ARG A 54 -12.31 -4.11 16.90
CA ARG A 54 -12.91 -4.94 15.84
C ARG A 54 -12.58 -4.44 14.44
N PHE A 55 -12.64 -3.12 14.23
CA PHE A 55 -12.23 -2.53 12.96
C PHE A 55 -10.76 -2.82 12.69
N LEU A 56 -9.88 -2.63 13.68
CA LEU A 56 -8.47 -2.95 13.53
C LEU A 56 -8.24 -4.45 13.27
N ASP A 57 -8.93 -5.36 13.96
CA ASP A 57 -8.86 -6.80 13.68
C ASP A 57 -9.31 -7.15 12.25
N VAL A 58 -10.38 -6.54 11.75
CA VAL A 58 -10.89 -6.76 10.38
C VAL A 58 -9.88 -6.28 9.33
N ILE A 59 -9.14 -5.21 9.59
CA ILE A 59 -8.12 -4.69 8.67
C ILE A 59 -6.79 -5.45 8.83
N GLY A 60 -6.64 -6.35 9.82
CA GLY A 60 -5.42 -7.15 10.06
C GLY A 60 -4.47 -6.56 11.10
N GLY A 61 -4.98 -5.75 12.02
CA GLY A 61 -4.25 -5.07 13.08
C GLY A 61 -3.35 -3.95 12.55
N TRP A 62 -2.16 -3.82 13.12
CA TRP A 62 -1.21 -2.77 12.73
C TRP A 62 -0.73 -2.91 11.28
N GLN A 63 -0.62 -4.15 10.76
CA GLN A 63 -0.25 -4.41 9.36
C GLN A 63 -1.29 -3.85 8.39
N GLY A 64 -2.57 -3.92 8.77
CA GLY A 64 -3.67 -3.29 8.03
C GLY A 64 -3.54 -1.78 7.90
N ILE A 65 -3.11 -1.11 8.98
CA ILE A 65 -2.85 0.33 8.98
C ILE A 65 -1.72 0.68 8.01
N GLY A 66 -0.66 -0.15 7.96
CA GLY A 66 0.42 0.01 6.98
C GLY A 66 -0.08 0.00 5.54
N GLY A 67 -0.89 -1.01 5.18
CA GLY A 67 -1.51 -1.10 3.86
C GLY A 67 -2.45 0.07 3.54
N LEU A 68 -3.25 0.52 4.51
CA LEU A 68 -4.13 1.67 4.35
C LEU A 68 -3.34 2.98 4.11
N MET A 69 -2.24 3.18 4.85
CA MET A 69 -1.35 4.33 4.65
C MET A 69 -0.70 4.28 3.26
N THR A 70 -0.22 3.12 2.82
CA THR A 70 0.33 2.95 1.47
C THR A 70 -0.73 3.19 0.39
N ALA A 71 -1.96 2.68 0.55
CA ALA A 71 -3.06 2.93 -0.38
C ALA A 71 -3.42 4.42 -0.45
N THR A 72 -3.38 5.12 0.68
CA THR A 72 -3.62 6.57 0.75
C THR A 72 -2.51 7.35 0.06
N ALA A 73 -1.25 6.97 0.30
CA ALA A 73 -0.09 7.58 -0.37
C ALA A 73 -0.10 7.32 -1.89
N ALA A 74 -0.45 6.11 -2.32
CA ALA A 74 -0.60 5.76 -3.73
C ALA A 74 -1.74 6.53 -4.39
N GLY A 75 -2.90 6.66 -3.70
CA GLY A 75 -4.01 7.48 -4.18
C GLY A 75 -3.64 8.96 -4.31
N LEU A 76 -2.91 9.51 -3.35
CA LEU A 76 -2.37 10.88 -3.42
C LEU A 76 -1.39 11.05 -4.57
N TRP A 77 -0.49 10.09 -4.76
CA TRP A 77 0.48 10.11 -5.86
C TRP A 77 -0.22 10.08 -7.23
N ILE A 78 -1.15 9.14 -7.42
CA ILE A 78 -1.92 9.00 -8.65
C ILE A 78 -2.77 10.24 -8.91
N GLY A 79 -3.43 10.77 -7.87
CA GLY A 79 -4.22 12.00 -7.97
C GLY A 79 -3.35 13.20 -8.37
N TYR A 80 -2.21 13.38 -7.70
CA TYR A 80 -1.29 14.47 -8.01
C TYR A 80 -0.70 14.36 -9.42
N ALA A 81 -0.28 13.17 -9.84
CA ALA A 81 0.22 12.92 -11.20
C ALA A 81 -0.88 13.11 -12.26
N GLY A 82 -2.12 12.72 -11.98
CA GLY A 82 -3.27 12.94 -12.86
C GLY A 82 -3.67 14.41 -12.98
N LEU A 83 -3.43 15.22 -11.94
CA LEU A 83 -3.64 16.67 -12.00
C LEU A 83 -2.56 17.43 -12.79
N ALA A 84 -1.53 16.76 -13.32
CA ALA A 84 -0.47 17.41 -14.10
C ALA A 84 -1.00 18.01 -15.43
N ASP A 85 -2.07 17.44 -15.99
CA ASP A 85 -2.83 18.03 -17.10
C ASP A 85 -4.32 17.63 -17.01
N PRO A 86 -5.13 18.34 -16.21
CA PRO A 86 -6.53 18.00 -16.02
C PRO A 86 -7.36 18.20 -17.30
N ALA A 87 -6.90 19.07 -18.22
CA ALA A 87 -7.57 19.31 -19.49
C ALA A 87 -7.28 18.17 -20.49
N GLY A 88 -6.03 17.72 -20.58
CA GLY A 88 -5.63 16.54 -21.35
C GLY A 88 -6.29 15.26 -20.83
N LEU A 89 -6.34 15.06 -19.51
CA LEU A 89 -6.95 13.87 -18.91
C LEU A 89 -8.47 13.79 -19.19
N VAL A 90 -9.20 14.91 -19.07
CA VAL A 90 -10.61 14.96 -19.46
C VAL A 90 -10.76 14.79 -20.97
N THR A 91 -9.92 15.43 -21.79
CA THR A 91 -10.04 15.31 -23.24
C THR A 91 -9.76 13.88 -23.71
N ASP A 92 -8.71 13.22 -23.22
CA ASP A 92 -8.32 11.87 -23.61
C ASP A 92 -9.31 10.82 -23.11
N THR A 93 -9.74 10.89 -21.84
CA THR A 93 -10.67 9.89 -21.28
C THR A 93 -12.07 9.99 -21.90
N TRP A 94 -12.52 11.22 -22.21
CA TRP A 94 -13.83 11.45 -22.83
C TRP A 94 -13.77 11.29 -24.36
N SER A 95 -12.63 11.58 -25.01
CA SER A 95 -12.40 11.31 -26.42
C SER A 95 -12.29 9.82 -26.71
N ASP A 96 -11.61 9.05 -25.87
CA ASP A 96 -11.49 7.59 -26.01
C ASP A 96 -12.84 6.90 -25.76
N ALA A 97 -13.63 7.40 -24.80
CA ALA A 97 -15.02 6.98 -24.62
C ALA A 97 -15.98 7.46 -25.74
N ALA A 98 -15.60 8.51 -26.47
CA ALA A 98 -16.36 9.09 -27.59
C ALA A 98 -15.80 8.71 -28.97
N GLU A 99 -14.73 7.92 -29.04
CA GLU A 99 -14.37 7.16 -30.23
C GLU A 99 -15.54 6.19 -30.41
N ARG A 100 -16.44 6.64 -31.28
CA ARG A 100 -17.81 6.17 -31.36
C ARG A 100 -17.75 4.67 -31.47
N VAL A 101 -18.22 3.96 -30.43
CA VAL A 101 -18.73 2.61 -30.61
C VAL A 101 -19.69 2.75 -31.78
N GLU A 102 -19.30 2.20 -32.93
CA GLU A 102 -20.06 2.28 -34.15
C GLU A 102 -21.27 1.38 -33.93
N LEU A 103 -22.31 1.96 -33.29
CA LEU A 103 -23.46 1.21 -32.78
C LEU A 103 -24.30 0.62 -33.92
N MET A 104 -24.08 1.07 -35.16
CA MET A 104 -24.53 0.44 -36.39
C MET A 104 -23.48 0.62 -37.49
N PRO A 105 -22.50 -0.28 -37.61
CA PRO A 105 -21.62 -0.32 -38.77
C PRO A 105 -22.50 -0.59 -39.99
N GLY A 106 -22.47 0.28 -41.01
CA GLY A 106 -23.27 0.12 -42.23
C GLY A 106 -24.59 0.88 -42.27
N ALA A 107 -24.94 1.75 -41.30
CA ALA A 107 -26.17 2.55 -41.35
C ALA A 107 -26.24 3.45 -42.60
N GLU A 108 -25.09 3.94 -43.04
CA GLU A 108 -24.88 4.68 -44.29
C GLU A 108 -25.21 3.86 -45.55
N VAL A 109 -25.07 2.53 -45.51
CA VAL A 109 -25.41 1.64 -46.64
C VAL A 109 -26.93 1.53 -46.80
N PHE A 110 -27.67 1.47 -45.69
CA PHE A 110 -29.13 1.47 -45.70
C PHE A 110 -29.70 2.83 -46.11
N ALA A 111 -29.04 3.93 -45.72
CA ALA A 111 -29.40 5.28 -46.15
C ALA A 111 -29.19 5.47 -47.67
N MET A 112 -28.08 4.97 -48.21
CA MET A 112 -27.77 5.05 -49.64
C MET A 112 -28.73 4.20 -50.49
N ALA A 113 -29.06 2.99 -50.04
CA ALA A 113 -30.05 2.14 -50.71
C ALA A 113 -31.48 2.73 -50.71
N ALA A 114 -31.84 3.51 -49.68
CA ALA A 114 -33.11 4.22 -49.64
C ALA A 114 -33.16 5.41 -50.60
N THR A 115 -32.00 6.00 -50.94
CA THR A 115 -31.90 7.11 -51.89
C THR A 115 -31.83 6.69 -53.36
N GLU A 116 -31.42 5.45 -53.67
CA GLU A 116 -31.35 4.92 -55.04
C GLU A 116 -32.69 4.30 -55.53
N GLY A 117 -33.72 4.29 -54.69
CA GLY A 117 -35.03 3.69 -54.98
C GLY A 117 -36.12 4.64 -55.51
N ASN A 118 -35.78 5.80 -56.08
CA ASN A 118 -36.72 6.72 -56.74
C ASN A 118 -36.12 7.34 -58.01
#